data_AF-A0A1B6LAK3-F1
#
_entry.id   AF-A0A1B6LAK3-F1
#
_cell.length_a   1.000
_cell.length_b   1.000
_cell.length_c   1.000
_cell.angle_alpha   90.00
_cell.angle_beta   90.00
_cell.angle_gamma   90.00
#
_symmetry.space_group_name_H-M   'P 1'
#
loop_
_entity.id
_entity.type
_entity.pdbx_description
1 polymer ?
#
loop_
_entity_poly.entity_id
_entity_poly.type
_entity_poly.pdbx_seq_one_letter_code
_entity_poly.pdbx_strand_id
1 'polypeptide(L)'
;MADTPGCMPRWRSGPTLGDWGHHTPETEEEYVEYYQDRITLSQSRQLLPLTEDLADWLNKTLGLEHLTASNLLDMLDNGAVLCRLARVIQERALEAVRSGLATGTPPVIKGRCFENAARRSFFSRDNMDKFIQFCRQLGVHQNLLFESDDLVLQNNPRSVILCLMEVARIASRFNMEPPGLVALEKEIAEEESHDSGLSQGSIISWQFQPTPSPHSKVIRHSSSASALSG
;
A
#
# COMPACT_ATOMS: atom_id res chain seq x y z
N MET A 1 -62.50 -3.69 40.57
CA MET A 1 -61.78 -4.92 40.16
C MET A 1 -61.26 -4.65 38.77
N ALA A 2 -59.92 -4.67 38.63
CA ALA A 2 -59.20 -4.30 37.44
C ALA A 2 -59.15 -5.47 36.45
N ASP A 3 -59.47 -5.21 35.18
CA ASP A 3 -59.16 -6.11 34.08
C ASP A 3 -57.82 -5.69 33.45
N THR A 4 -56.95 -6.68 33.31
CA THR A 4 -55.57 -6.53 32.81
C THR A 4 -55.61 -6.60 31.27
N PRO A 5 -55.07 -5.62 30.51
CA PRO A 5 -54.89 -5.79 29.08
C PRO A 5 -53.64 -6.60 28.78
N GLY A 6 -53.79 -7.54 27.84
CA GLY A 6 -52.81 -8.56 27.48
C GLY A 6 -51.45 -8.03 27.07
N CYS A 7 -50.43 -8.81 27.45
CA CYS A 7 -49.04 -8.66 27.06
C CYS A 7 -48.91 -8.75 25.53
N MET A 8 -48.50 -7.66 24.88
CA MET A 8 -48.18 -7.67 23.46
C MET A 8 -46.82 -8.36 23.20
N PRO A 9 -46.67 -9.10 22.09
CA PRO A 9 -45.47 -9.90 21.85
C PRO A 9 -44.24 -9.05 21.51
N ARG A 10 -43.11 -9.45 22.11
CA ARG A 10 -41.76 -8.87 22.12
C ARG A 10 -41.04 -8.94 20.75
N TRP A 11 -41.67 -8.42 19.69
CA TRP A 11 -41.04 -8.25 18.37
C TRP A 11 -41.26 -6.83 17.83
N ARG A 12 -42.05 -6.01 18.53
CA ARG A 12 -42.29 -4.59 18.22
C ARG A 12 -41.52 -3.67 19.16
N SER A 13 -40.29 -4.05 19.49
CA SER A 13 -39.31 -3.19 20.14
C SER A 13 -38.07 -3.28 19.28
N GLY A 14 -38.04 -2.47 18.22
CA GLY A 14 -36.79 -2.16 17.53
C GLY A 14 -35.82 -1.54 18.53
N PRO A 15 -34.50 -1.64 18.29
CA PRO A 15 -33.51 -1.12 19.22
C PRO A 15 -33.81 0.36 19.46
N THR A 16 -33.92 0.76 20.71
CA THR A 16 -33.79 2.17 21.07
C THR A 16 -32.40 2.58 20.60
N LEU A 17 -32.35 3.28 19.47
CA LEU A 17 -31.13 3.84 18.89
C LEU A 17 -30.68 4.99 19.80
N GLY A 18 -30.16 4.61 20.96
CA GLY A 18 -29.44 5.48 21.85
C GLY A 18 -28.04 5.66 21.29
N ASP A 19 -27.75 6.92 20.97
CA ASP A 19 -26.45 7.53 21.15
C ASP A 19 -25.30 6.97 20.31
N TRP A 20 -25.47 7.05 18.99
CA TRP A 20 -24.35 7.44 18.15
C TRP A 20 -24.65 8.87 17.71
N GLY A 21 -23.89 9.84 18.22
CA GLY A 21 -24.02 11.28 17.93
C GLY A 21 -23.72 11.64 16.47
N HIS A 22 -24.35 10.96 15.52
CA HIS A 22 -24.34 11.27 14.11
C HIS A 22 -25.63 12.01 13.79
N HIS A 23 -25.50 13.27 13.39
CA HIS A 23 -26.54 14.04 12.73
C HIS A 23 -27.11 13.18 11.60
N THR A 24 -28.37 12.76 11.69
CA THR A 24 -29.05 12.11 10.57
C THR A 24 -29.30 13.17 9.51
N PRO A 25 -28.75 13.06 8.30
CA PRO A 25 -29.00 14.03 7.24
C PRO A 25 -30.51 14.16 7.00
N GLU A 26 -31.04 15.38 6.99
CA GLU A 26 -32.48 15.64 6.81
C GLU A 26 -32.81 16.18 5.42
N THR A 27 -31.82 16.79 4.73
CA THR A 27 -31.97 17.36 3.39
C THR A 27 -31.17 16.59 2.35
N GLU A 28 -31.57 16.67 1.08
CA GLU A 28 -30.82 16.06 -0.03
C GLU A 28 -29.36 16.56 -0.09
N GLU A 29 -29.14 17.84 0.22
CA GLU A 29 -27.79 18.44 0.27
C GLU A 29 -26.95 17.82 1.40
N GLU A 30 -27.50 17.68 2.61
CA GLU A 30 -26.82 17.02 3.72
C GLU A 30 -26.54 15.53 3.44
N TYR A 31 -27.45 14.83 2.74
CA TYR A 31 -27.20 13.45 2.31
C TYR A 31 -26.03 13.38 1.34
N VAL A 32 -25.96 14.29 0.36
CA VAL A 32 -24.85 14.34 -0.60
C VAL A 32 -23.52 14.58 0.10
N GLU A 33 -23.45 15.55 1.01
CA GLU A 33 -22.25 15.83 1.83
C GLU A 33 -21.87 14.62 2.67
N TYR A 34 -22.84 14.01 3.37
CA TYR A 34 -22.62 12.80 4.16
C TYR A 34 -22.03 11.64 3.33
N TYR A 35 -22.59 11.37 2.14
CA TYR A 35 -22.07 10.32 1.26
C TYR A 35 -20.68 10.66 0.73
N GLN A 36 -20.42 11.92 0.38
CA GLN A 36 -19.10 12.38 -0.06
C GLN A 36 -18.05 12.24 1.05
N ASP A 37 -18.38 12.61 2.28
CA ASP A 37 -17.52 12.45 3.45
C ASP A 37 -17.22 10.98 3.73
N ARG A 38 -18.23 10.12 3.66
CA ARG A 38 -18.06 8.67 3.84
C ARG A 38 -17.15 8.06 2.78
N ILE A 39 -17.27 8.47 1.53
CA ILE A 39 -16.40 8.03 0.44
C ILE A 39 -14.97 8.51 0.68
N THR A 40 -14.79 9.79 1.00
CA THR A 40 -13.48 10.41 1.24
C THR A 40 -12.77 9.77 2.43
N LEU A 41 -13.48 9.55 3.54
CA LEU A 41 -12.94 8.90 4.74
C LEU A 41 -12.52 7.46 4.45
N SER A 42 -13.32 6.72 3.67
CA SER A 42 -12.99 5.35 3.26
C SER A 42 -11.70 5.30 2.45
N GLN A 43 -11.58 6.18 1.45
CA GLN A 43 -10.37 6.28 0.62
C GLN A 43 -9.15 6.67 1.46
N SER A 44 -9.31 7.62 2.38
CA SER A 44 -8.24 8.06 3.28
C SER A 44 -7.75 6.93 4.19
N ARG A 45 -8.67 6.10 4.73
CA ARG A 45 -8.32 4.94 5.56
C ARG A 45 -7.54 3.87 4.79
N GLN A 46 -7.80 3.69 3.49
CA GLN A 46 -7.03 2.76 2.67
C GLN A 46 -5.59 3.21 2.41
N LEU A 47 -5.33 4.52 2.50
CA LEU A 47 -3.98 5.07 2.33
C LEU A 47 -3.16 5.02 3.61
N LEU A 48 -3.79 4.93 4.78
CA LEU A 48 -3.10 5.04 6.07
C LEU A 48 -1.86 4.12 6.18
N PRO A 49 -1.91 2.82 5.82
CA PRO A 49 -0.72 1.97 5.91
C PRO A 49 0.41 2.42 4.97
N LEU A 50 0.07 2.90 3.77
CA LEU A 50 1.03 3.43 2.81
C LEU A 50 1.64 4.73 3.33
N THR A 51 0.84 5.59 3.93
CA THR A 51 1.28 6.88 4.48
C THR A 51 2.19 6.68 5.71
N GLU A 52 1.88 5.74 6.59
CA GLU A 52 2.72 5.37 7.74
C GLU A 52 4.08 4.84 7.28
N ASP A 53 4.08 3.85 6.40
CA ASP A 53 5.30 3.24 5.89
C ASP A 53 6.15 4.25 5.09
N LEU A 54 5.51 5.13 4.33
CA LEU A 54 6.19 6.19 3.59
C LEU A 54 6.82 7.24 4.53
N ALA A 55 6.15 7.62 5.61
CA ALA A 55 6.69 8.54 6.60
C ALA A 55 7.95 7.95 7.27
N ASP A 56 7.88 6.68 7.68
CA ASP A 56 9.02 5.97 8.26
C ASP A 56 10.18 5.84 7.26
N TRP A 57 9.89 5.51 6.01
CA TRP A 57 10.90 5.41 4.97
C TRP A 57 11.58 6.75 4.68
N LEU A 58 10.83 7.85 4.61
CA LEU A 58 11.39 9.19 4.40
C LEU A 58 12.25 9.62 5.59
N ASN A 59 11.79 9.37 6.82
CA ASN A 59 12.57 9.62 8.04
C ASN A 59 13.92 8.91 7.98
N LYS A 60 13.94 7.60 7.71
CA LYS A 60 15.17 6.80 7.59
C LYS A 60 16.06 7.28 6.44
N THR A 61 15.48 7.52 5.26
CA THR A 61 16.23 7.85 4.04
C THR A 61 16.88 9.23 4.11
N LEU A 62 16.22 10.19 4.77
CA LEU A 62 16.67 11.58 4.83
C LEU A 62 17.27 11.98 6.19
N GLY A 63 17.28 11.07 7.16
CA GLY A 63 17.72 11.37 8.53
C GLY A 63 16.78 12.37 9.23
N LEU A 64 15.48 12.23 9.03
CA LEU A 64 14.45 13.00 9.73
C LEU A 64 13.85 12.15 10.85
N GLU A 65 13.22 12.80 11.83
CA GLU A 65 12.63 12.12 13.01
C GLU A 65 11.19 12.57 13.32
N HIS A 66 10.60 13.39 12.44
CA HIS A 66 9.35 14.11 12.76
C HIS A 66 8.21 13.87 11.77
N LEU A 67 8.44 13.15 10.66
CA LEU A 67 7.36 12.81 9.75
C LEU A 67 6.50 11.71 10.36
N THR A 68 5.18 11.89 10.31
CA THR A 68 4.16 10.95 10.74
C THR A 68 3.09 10.86 9.66
N ALA A 69 2.25 9.83 9.71
CA ALA A 69 1.13 9.73 8.78
C ALA A 69 0.16 10.93 8.85
N SER A 70 0.05 11.58 10.01
CA SER A 70 -0.83 12.72 10.21
C SER A 70 -0.28 14.06 9.71
N ASN A 71 1.04 14.20 9.55
CA ASN A 71 1.66 15.47 9.11
C ASN A 71 2.40 15.35 7.77
N LEU A 72 2.48 14.16 7.18
CA LEU A 72 3.33 13.89 6.03
C LEU A 72 3.09 14.88 4.88
N LEU A 73 1.85 15.02 4.42
CA LEU A 73 1.53 15.89 3.29
C LEU A 73 1.77 17.36 3.59
N ASP A 74 1.51 17.80 4.82
CA ASP A 74 1.78 19.18 5.25
C ASP A 74 3.28 19.50 5.25
N MET A 75 4.11 18.55 5.69
CA MET A 75 5.56 18.72 5.73
C MET A 75 6.20 18.64 4.34
N LEU A 76 5.53 17.99 3.39
CA LEU A 76 5.99 17.88 2.01
C LEU A 76 5.55 19.04 1.11
N ASP A 77 4.53 19.82 1.46
CA ASP A 77 3.80 20.69 0.52
C ASP A 77 4.54 21.91 -0.03
N ASN A 78 5.69 22.26 0.55
CA ASN A 78 6.59 23.27 -0.01
C ASN A 78 7.58 22.69 -1.05
N GLY A 79 7.64 21.36 -1.17
CA GLY A 79 8.46 20.61 -2.13
C GLY A 79 9.94 20.48 -1.78
N ALA A 80 10.41 21.11 -0.71
CA ALA A 80 11.83 21.09 -0.34
C ALA A 80 12.31 19.69 0.06
N VAL A 81 11.51 18.97 0.85
CA VAL A 81 11.81 17.59 1.27
C VAL A 81 11.86 16.65 0.06
N LEU A 82 10.93 16.79 -0.89
CA LEU A 82 10.92 15.99 -2.12
C LEU A 82 12.14 16.27 -3.00
N CYS A 83 12.53 17.54 -3.15
CA CYS A 83 13.78 17.89 -3.80
C CYS A 83 15.00 17.25 -3.13
N ARG A 84 15.04 17.21 -1.79
CA ARG A 84 16.12 16.55 -1.03
C ARG A 84 16.14 15.05 -1.30
N LEU A 85 14.97 14.40 -1.29
CA LEU A 85 14.83 12.99 -1.63
C LEU A 85 15.38 12.67 -3.03
N ALA A 86 15.00 13.45 -4.03
CA ALA A 86 15.50 13.28 -5.39
C ALA A 86 17.03 13.40 -5.49
N ARG A 87 17.66 14.30 -4.72
CA ARG A 87 19.14 14.39 -4.66
C ARG A 87 19.77 13.14 -4.07
N VAL A 88 19.22 12.63 -2.96
CA VAL A 88 19.71 11.39 -2.34
C VAL A 88 19.59 10.22 -3.33
N ILE A 89 18.43 10.05 -3.98
CA ILE A 89 18.23 8.99 -4.97
C ILE A 89 19.19 9.15 -6.15
N GLN A 90 19.39 10.38 -6.66
CA GLN A 90 20.34 10.67 -7.72
C GLN A 90 21.76 10.22 -7.35
N GLU A 91 22.24 10.55 -6.14
CA GLU A 91 23.56 10.15 -5.64
C GLU A 91 23.70 8.62 -5.57
N ARG A 92 22.67 7.94 -5.05
CA ARG A 92 22.64 6.46 -4.99
C ARG A 92 22.62 5.83 -6.37
N ALA A 93 21.85 6.37 -7.30
CA ALA A 93 21.79 5.90 -8.68
C ALA A 93 23.14 6.08 -9.40
N LEU A 94 23.82 7.21 -9.18
CA LEU A 94 25.17 7.45 -9.70
C LEU A 94 26.17 6.42 -9.17
N GLU A 95 26.14 6.13 -7.87
CA GLU A 95 27.03 5.13 -7.26
C GLU A 95 26.71 3.71 -7.73
N ALA A 96 25.43 3.36 -7.86
CA ALA A 96 24.99 2.08 -8.41
C ALA A 96 25.47 1.88 -9.85
N VAL A 97 25.47 2.93 -10.67
CA VAL A 97 26.02 2.86 -12.04
C VAL A 97 27.55 2.74 -12.03
N ARG A 98 28.24 3.49 -11.17
CA ARG A 98 29.71 3.42 -11.05
C ARG A 98 30.21 2.06 -10.57
N SER A 99 29.48 1.41 -9.68
CA SER A 99 29.80 0.08 -9.15
C SER A 99 29.36 -1.05 -10.08
N GLY A 100 28.61 -0.77 -11.15
CA GLY A 100 28.07 -1.77 -12.08
C GLY A 100 26.81 -2.48 -11.58
N LEU A 101 26.23 -2.06 -10.44
CA LEU A 101 24.97 -2.59 -9.91
C LEU A 101 23.78 -2.20 -10.79
N ALA A 102 23.79 -0.99 -11.35
CA ALA A 102 22.75 -0.47 -12.22
C ALA A 102 23.34 -0.06 -13.58
N THR A 103 22.48 -0.03 -14.60
CA THR A 103 22.86 0.43 -15.95
C THR A 103 21.98 1.59 -16.38
N GLY A 104 22.44 2.36 -17.37
CA GLY A 104 21.73 3.52 -17.90
C GLY A 104 22.18 4.86 -17.31
N THR A 105 21.48 5.92 -17.69
CA THR A 105 21.78 7.28 -17.22
C THR A 105 21.05 7.55 -15.91
N PRO A 106 21.76 7.90 -14.82
CA PRO A 106 21.13 8.27 -13.55
C PRO A 106 20.19 9.46 -13.71
N PRO A 107 19.04 9.49 -13.03
CA PRO A 107 18.12 10.62 -13.07
C PRO A 107 18.74 11.85 -12.42
N VAL A 108 18.47 13.04 -12.97
CA VAL A 108 19.04 14.29 -12.48
C VAL A 108 17.95 15.29 -12.10
N ILE A 109 18.02 15.80 -10.86
CA ILE A 109 17.20 16.94 -10.46
C ILE A 109 17.81 18.24 -11.00
N LYS A 110 17.02 18.98 -11.78
CA LYS A 110 17.49 20.16 -12.50
C LYS A 110 17.31 21.45 -11.68
N GLY A 111 18.33 22.30 -11.70
CA GLY A 111 18.26 23.64 -11.14
C GLY A 111 18.25 23.69 -9.61
N ARG A 112 18.06 24.90 -9.07
CA ARG A 112 18.00 25.13 -7.63
C ARG A 112 16.59 24.82 -7.10
N CYS A 113 16.51 24.11 -5.98
CA CYS A 113 15.26 24.03 -5.21
C CYS A 113 15.26 25.08 -4.09
N PHE A 114 14.09 25.66 -3.84
CA PHE A 114 13.88 26.69 -2.83
C PHE A 114 13.56 26.04 -1.47
N GLU A 115 14.55 25.93 -0.60
CA GLU A 115 14.40 25.22 0.70
C GLU A 115 13.39 25.90 1.64
N ASN A 116 13.31 27.23 1.58
CA ASN A 116 12.41 28.05 2.39
C ASN A 116 11.24 28.59 1.56
N ALA A 117 10.79 27.85 0.55
CA ALA A 117 9.62 28.23 -0.23
C ALA A 117 8.41 28.38 0.70
N ALA A 118 7.69 29.49 0.57
CA ALA A 118 6.41 29.64 1.23
C ALA A 118 5.44 28.56 0.73
N ARG A 119 4.66 27.97 1.64
CA ARG A 119 3.60 27.00 1.29
C ARG A 119 2.62 27.64 0.30
N ARG A 120 2.03 26.85 -0.60
CA ARG A 120 1.07 27.32 -1.62
C ARG A 120 1.58 28.38 -2.61
N SER A 121 2.88 28.64 -2.66
CA SER A 121 3.48 29.69 -3.50
C SER A 121 3.83 29.23 -4.91
N PHE A 122 4.31 30.16 -5.75
CA PHE A 122 4.94 29.81 -7.02
C PHE A 122 6.20 28.96 -6.83
N PHE A 123 7.01 29.28 -5.82
CA PHE A 123 8.25 28.54 -5.54
C PHE A 123 8.01 27.12 -5.06
N SER A 124 6.93 26.85 -4.31
CA SER A 124 6.57 25.48 -3.92
C SER A 124 6.14 24.65 -5.13
N ARG A 125 5.37 25.22 -6.07
CA ARG A 125 5.02 24.57 -7.34
C ARG A 125 6.24 24.28 -8.20
N ASP A 126 7.15 25.24 -8.29
CA ASP A 126 8.40 25.08 -9.04
C ASP A 126 9.33 24.02 -8.42
N ASN A 127 9.29 23.82 -7.09
CA ASN A 127 9.93 22.66 -6.45
C ASN A 127 9.23 21.34 -6.83
N MET A 128 7.88 21.30 -6.84
CA MET A 128 7.13 20.10 -7.25
C MET A 128 7.40 19.72 -8.69
N ASP A 129 7.37 20.68 -9.61
CA ASP A 129 7.62 20.43 -11.03
C ASP A 129 9.00 19.81 -11.25
N LYS A 130 10.02 20.28 -10.52
CA LYS A 130 11.38 19.67 -10.56
C LYS A 130 11.36 18.23 -10.06
N PHE A 131 10.67 17.96 -8.96
CA PHE A 131 10.55 16.60 -8.42
C PHE A 131 9.79 15.68 -9.39
N ILE A 132 8.67 16.12 -9.95
CA ILE A 132 7.88 15.37 -10.92
C ILE A 132 8.70 15.08 -12.19
N GLN A 133 9.48 16.05 -12.67
CA GLN A 133 10.42 15.84 -13.78
C GLN A 133 11.53 14.84 -13.43
N PHE A 134 11.99 14.82 -12.19
CA PHE A 134 12.93 13.82 -11.69
C PHE A 134 12.28 12.42 -11.66
N CYS A 135 11.05 12.28 -11.15
CA CYS A 135 10.30 11.02 -11.13
C CYS A 135 10.14 10.42 -12.54
N ARG A 136 9.90 11.25 -13.55
CA ARG A 136 9.85 10.82 -14.97
C ARG A 136 11.17 10.21 -15.43
N GLN A 137 12.29 10.86 -15.11
CA GLN A 137 13.63 10.35 -15.45
C GLN A 137 13.97 9.07 -14.67
N LEU A 138 13.52 8.98 -13.42
CA LEU A 138 13.69 7.82 -12.57
C LEU A 138 12.95 6.59 -13.14
N GLY A 139 11.91 6.80 -13.95
CA GLY A 139 11.12 5.74 -14.58
C GLY A 139 9.74 5.51 -13.95
N VAL A 140 9.26 6.45 -13.12
CA VAL A 140 7.89 6.39 -12.59
C VAL A 140 6.89 6.48 -13.74
N HIS A 141 5.94 5.54 -13.79
CA HIS A 141 4.94 5.47 -14.84
C HIS A 141 4.05 6.73 -14.87
N GLN A 142 3.66 7.20 -16.06
CA GLN A 142 2.88 8.43 -16.24
C GLN A 142 1.59 8.47 -15.41
N ASN A 143 0.90 7.34 -15.30
CA ASN A 143 -0.36 7.23 -14.55
C ASN A 143 -0.19 7.30 -13.03
N LEU A 144 1.05 7.22 -12.52
CA LEU A 144 1.36 7.33 -11.11
C LEU A 144 1.94 8.70 -10.75
N LEU A 145 2.24 9.55 -11.73
CA LEU A 145 2.72 10.90 -11.47
C LEU A 145 1.55 11.79 -11.02
N PHE A 146 1.78 12.54 -9.95
CA PHE A 146 0.89 13.61 -9.51
C PHE A 146 1.23 14.95 -10.20
N GLU A 147 0.32 15.91 -10.09
CA GLU A 147 0.51 17.29 -10.54
C GLU A 147 0.92 18.22 -9.39
N SER A 148 1.58 19.34 -9.68
CA SER A 148 2.09 20.24 -8.64
C SER A 148 1.03 20.68 -7.62
N ASP A 149 -0.20 20.96 -8.06
CA ASP A 149 -1.29 21.36 -7.16
C ASP A 149 -1.87 20.19 -6.33
N ASP A 150 -1.66 18.93 -6.72
CA ASP A 150 -2.11 17.76 -5.96
C ASP A 150 -1.52 17.72 -4.56
N LEU A 151 -0.28 18.20 -4.41
CA LEU A 151 0.39 18.32 -3.11
C LEU A 151 0.37 19.76 -2.58
N VAL A 152 0.71 20.76 -3.41
CA VAL A 152 0.81 22.15 -2.95
C VAL A 152 -0.51 22.68 -2.41
N LEU A 153 -1.62 22.28 -3.02
CA LEU A 153 -2.97 22.62 -2.55
C LEU A 153 -3.64 21.47 -1.81
N GLN A 154 -3.00 20.29 -1.77
CA GLN A 154 -3.52 19.02 -1.28
C GLN A 154 -4.80 18.58 -2.01
N ASN A 155 -4.89 18.84 -3.33
CA ASN A 155 -6.05 18.48 -4.14
C ASN A 155 -6.21 16.97 -4.33
N ASN A 156 -5.10 16.22 -4.38
CA ASN A 156 -5.14 14.78 -4.61
C ASN A 156 -4.04 14.03 -3.81
N PRO A 157 -4.24 13.88 -2.48
CA PRO A 157 -3.34 13.14 -1.60
C PRO A 157 -3.00 11.74 -2.09
N ARG A 158 -4.00 11.05 -2.66
CA ARG A 158 -3.85 9.66 -3.14
C ARG A 158 -2.78 9.56 -4.21
N SER A 159 -2.81 10.41 -5.23
CA SER A 159 -1.82 10.41 -6.31
C SER A 159 -0.41 10.65 -5.76
N VAL A 160 -0.27 11.56 -4.80
CA VAL A 160 1.03 11.86 -4.17
C VAL A 160 1.59 10.63 -3.44
N ILE A 161 0.79 10.00 -2.58
CA ILE A 161 1.23 8.82 -1.81
C ILE A 161 1.62 7.67 -2.76
N LEU A 162 0.79 7.37 -3.76
CA LEU A 162 1.08 6.30 -4.72
C LEU A 162 2.33 6.59 -5.56
N CYS A 163 2.52 7.84 -5.98
CA CYS A 163 3.74 8.25 -6.69
C CYS A 163 4.98 8.02 -5.84
N LEU A 164 4.95 8.41 -4.57
CA LEU A 164 6.10 8.31 -3.67
C LEU A 164 6.42 6.86 -3.32
N MET A 165 5.41 6.00 -3.16
CA MET A 165 5.61 4.55 -3.01
C MET A 165 6.30 3.95 -4.24
N GLU A 166 5.92 4.38 -5.44
CA GLU A 166 6.60 3.93 -6.67
C GLU A 166 8.04 4.46 -6.78
N VAL A 167 8.29 5.71 -6.41
CA VAL A 167 9.65 6.26 -6.31
C VAL A 167 10.50 5.39 -5.39
N ALA A 168 9.99 5.04 -4.21
CA ALA A 168 10.70 4.23 -3.24
C ALA A 168 10.97 2.80 -3.75
N ARG A 169 9.99 2.20 -4.44
CA ARG A 169 10.13 0.90 -5.11
C ARG A 169 11.24 0.93 -6.16
N ILE A 170 11.26 1.92 -7.05
CA ILE A 170 12.31 2.03 -8.08
C ILE A 170 13.68 2.31 -7.44
N ALA A 171 13.73 3.19 -6.43
CA ALA A 171 14.95 3.58 -5.74
C ALA A 171 15.66 2.37 -5.08
N SER A 172 14.93 1.34 -4.68
CA SER A 172 15.51 0.10 -4.12
C SER A 172 16.49 -0.62 -5.06
N ARG A 173 16.37 -0.40 -6.38
CA ARG A 173 17.32 -0.90 -7.39
C ARG A 173 18.72 -0.28 -7.26
N PHE A 174 18.84 0.85 -6.55
CA PHE A 174 20.09 1.55 -6.30
C PHE A 174 20.63 1.31 -4.89
N ASN A 175 20.35 0.13 -4.33
CA ASN A 175 20.80 -0.27 -2.99
C ASN A 175 20.26 0.64 -1.86
N MET A 176 19.06 1.19 -2.06
CA MET A 176 18.31 1.86 -1.01
C MET A 176 17.35 0.86 -0.37
N GLU A 177 17.18 0.93 0.95
CA GLU A 177 16.19 0.12 1.63
C GLU A 177 14.78 0.57 1.20
N PRO A 178 13.91 -0.34 0.71
CA PRO A 178 12.54 0.01 0.36
C PRO A 178 11.66 0.21 1.61
N PRO A 179 10.48 0.84 1.47
CA PRO A 179 9.44 0.80 2.49
C PRO A 179 9.04 -0.65 2.81
N GLY A 180 8.59 -0.91 4.05
CA GLY A 180 8.28 -2.26 4.52
C GLY A 180 7.21 -2.96 3.69
N LEU A 181 6.19 -2.23 3.21
CA LEU A 181 5.15 -2.78 2.35
C LEU A 181 5.71 -3.22 0.99
N VAL A 182 6.63 -2.44 0.41
CA VAL A 182 7.30 -2.80 -0.85
C VAL A 182 8.22 -4.00 -0.65
N ALA A 183 8.92 -4.07 0.48
CA ALA A 183 9.74 -5.23 0.84
C ALA A 183 8.89 -6.50 0.94
N LEU A 184 7.75 -6.42 1.62
CA LEU A 184 6.81 -7.52 1.80
C LEU A 184 6.19 -7.98 0.48
N GLU A 185 5.78 -7.06 -0.40
CA GLU A 185 5.29 -7.39 -1.74
C GLU A 185 6.31 -8.22 -2.53
N LYS A 186 7.59 -7.88 -2.41
CA LYS A 186 8.68 -8.61 -3.08
C LYS A 186 8.87 -10.00 -2.47
N GLU A 187 8.85 -10.13 -1.14
CA GLU A 187 8.95 -11.41 -0.44
C GLU A 187 7.82 -12.36 -0.87
N ILE A 188 6.58 -11.88 -0.89
CA ILE A 188 5.41 -12.66 -1.34
C ILE A 188 5.59 -13.12 -2.80
N ALA A 189 6.01 -12.22 -3.69
CA ALA A 189 6.21 -12.57 -5.10
C ALA A 189 7.31 -13.64 -5.30
N GLU A 190 8.36 -13.61 -4.48
CA GLU A 190 9.42 -14.61 -4.49
C GLU A 190 8.90 -15.98 -4.02
N GLU A 191 8.10 -16.03 -2.95
CA GLU A 191 7.47 -17.26 -2.45
C GLU A 191 6.49 -17.89 -3.47
N GLU A 192 5.63 -17.08 -4.09
CA GLU A 192 4.67 -17.54 -5.10
C GLU A 192 5.37 -18.12 -6.34
N SER A 193 6.52 -17.56 -6.73
CA SER A 193 7.33 -18.06 -7.85
C SER A 193 7.99 -19.40 -7.55
N HIS A 194 8.31 -19.67 -6.27
CA HIS A 194 8.92 -20.92 -5.83
C HIS A 194 7.88 -22.05 -5.71
N ASP A 195 6.66 -21.76 -5.24
CA ASP A 195 5.59 -22.76 -5.09
C ASP A 195 5.02 -23.23 -6.45
N SER A 196 4.96 -22.33 -7.43
CA SER A 196 4.52 -22.66 -8.80
C SER A 196 5.51 -23.54 -9.58
N GLY A 197 6.74 -23.75 -9.08
CA GLY A 197 7.73 -24.69 -9.61
C GLY A 197 7.59 -26.14 -9.12
N LEU A 198 6.74 -26.42 -8.13
CA LEU A 198 6.57 -27.75 -7.52
C LEU A 198 5.19 -28.38 -7.70
N SER A 199 4.33 -27.83 -8.57
CA SER A 199 3.00 -28.41 -8.85
C SER A 199 2.74 -28.70 -10.32
N GLN A 200 3.48 -29.66 -10.85
CA GLN A 200 2.92 -30.66 -11.79
C GLN A 200 2.94 -32.03 -11.10
N GLY A 201 2.33 -32.10 -9.93
CA GLY A 201 2.25 -33.33 -9.16
C GLY A 201 1.78 -33.08 -7.75
N SER A 202 0.46 -33.13 -7.54
CA SER A 202 -0.23 -33.05 -6.25
C SER A 202 -0.70 -31.64 -5.86
N ILE A 203 -1.83 -31.19 -6.42
CA ILE A 203 -2.94 -30.51 -5.71
C ILE A 203 -4.18 -30.68 -6.60
N ILE A 204 -4.83 -31.85 -6.51
CA ILE A 204 -6.30 -31.98 -6.45
C ILE A 204 -6.57 -33.28 -5.68
N SER A 205 -6.45 -33.24 -4.36
CA SER A 205 -6.92 -34.33 -3.48
C SER A 205 -7.61 -33.78 -2.23
N TRP A 206 -8.54 -32.83 -2.42
CA TRP A 206 -9.45 -32.37 -1.36
C TRP A 206 -10.93 -32.43 -1.78
N GLN A 207 -11.29 -33.30 -2.72
CA GLN A 207 -12.69 -33.56 -3.02
C GLN A 207 -12.96 -35.06 -3.08
N PHE A 208 -13.95 -35.45 -2.28
CA PHE A 208 -14.54 -36.79 -2.12
C PHE A 208 -13.76 -37.78 -1.24
N GLN A 209 -14.00 -37.71 0.07
CA GLN A 209 -13.94 -38.89 0.94
C GLN A 209 -15.20 -39.75 0.71
N PRO A 210 -15.10 -41.03 0.32
CA PRO A 210 -16.19 -41.98 0.47
C PRO A 210 -16.23 -42.47 1.92
N THR A 211 -17.40 -42.38 2.55
CA THR A 211 -17.69 -42.91 3.90
C THR A 211 -17.33 -44.40 4.02
N PRO A 212 -16.79 -44.86 5.17
CA PRO A 212 -16.50 -46.28 5.36
C PRO A 212 -17.75 -47.05 5.82
N SER A 213 -18.12 -48.09 5.08
CA SER A 213 -19.00 -49.16 5.57
C SER A 213 -18.15 -50.40 5.93
N PRO A 214 -18.46 -51.10 7.03
CA PRO A 214 -17.63 -52.20 7.52
C PRO A 214 -18.01 -53.49 6.79
N HIS A 215 -17.02 -54.27 6.32
CA HIS A 215 -16.87 -55.70 6.62
C HIS A 215 -15.89 -56.40 5.68
N SER A 216 -15.17 -57.33 6.30
CA SER A 216 -14.53 -58.54 5.77
C SER A 216 -13.07 -58.44 5.30
N LYS A 217 -12.29 -59.31 5.95
CA LYS A 217 -10.85 -59.51 5.88
C LYS A 217 -10.47 -60.19 4.57
N VAL A 218 -9.30 -59.86 4.01
CA VAL A 218 -8.52 -60.83 3.21
C VAL A 218 -7.05 -60.75 3.60
N ILE A 219 -6.52 -61.94 3.87
CA ILE A 219 -5.24 -62.30 4.46
C ILE A 219 -4.11 -62.11 3.44
N ARG A 220 -2.99 -61.50 3.86
CA ARG A 220 -1.72 -61.48 3.10
C ARG A 220 -1.07 -62.85 3.16
N HIS A 221 -0.55 -63.32 2.03
CA HIS A 221 0.45 -64.38 1.97
C HIS A 221 1.74 -63.77 1.42
N SER A 222 2.79 -63.83 2.23
CA SER A 222 4.16 -63.53 1.86
C SER A 222 4.72 -64.64 0.99
N SER A 223 5.60 -64.33 0.04
CA SER A 223 6.59 -65.27 -0.46
C SER A 223 7.82 -64.51 -0.97
N SER A 224 8.94 -64.79 -0.31
CA SER A 224 10.30 -64.41 -0.68
C SER A 224 10.86 -65.42 -1.68
N ALA A 225 11.70 -64.99 -2.63
CA ALA A 225 12.79 -65.80 -3.17
C ALA A 225 13.79 -64.95 -3.98
N SER A 226 14.94 -64.74 -3.36
CA SER A 226 16.32 -64.96 -3.84
C SER A 226 16.78 -64.59 -5.26
N ALA A 227 17.94 -63.93 -5.26
CA ALA A 227 18.87 -63.62 -6.35
C ALA A 227 19.37 -64.82 -7.15
N LEU A 228 19.88 -64.58 -8.38
CA LEU A 228 21.30 -64.75 -8.76
C LEU A 228 21.54 -64.38 -10.25
N SER A 229 22.77 -63.93 -10.49
CA SER A 229 23.38 -63.40 -11.72
C SER A 229 23.50 -64.38 -12.89
N GLY A 230 23.70 -63.82 -14.10
CA GLY A 230 24.21 -64.53 -15.28
C GLY A 230 23.77 -63.87 -16.58
#